data_AF-A0A1J4XDD5-F1
#
_entry.id   AF-A0A1J4XDD5-F1
#
_cell.length_a   1.000
_cell.length_b   1.000
_cell.length_c   1.000
_cell.angle_alpha   90.00
_cell.angle_beta   90.00
_cell.angle_gamma   90.00
#
_symmetry.space_group_name_H-M   'P 1'
#
loop_
_entity.id
_entity.type
_entity.pdbx_description
1 polymer ?
#
loop_
_entity_poly.entity_id
_entity_poly.type
_entity_poly.pdbx_seq_one_letter_code
_entity_poly.pdbx_strand_id
1 'polypeptide(L)' 'MHQAVAEGLAVHPIAGFDEKYLIDRLGIPTGYHVPVMVVLGHYKPFSGLKEWQIESEYKVRERKALDSVANFAGIFSQNF' A
#
# COMPACT_ATOMS: atom_id res chain seq x y z
N MET A 1 -9.15 -1.03 3.43
CA MET A 1 -8.44 0.17 3.95
C MET A 1 -9.40 1.27 4.35
N HIS A 2 -10.47 1.55 3.59
CA HIS A 2 -11.45 2.60 3.92
C HIS A 2 -12.03 2.54 5.34
N GLN A 3 -12.39 1.35 5.83
CA GLN A 3 -12.95 1.20 7.19
C GLN A 3 -11.97 1.66 8.28
N ALA A 4 -10.72 1.20 8.21
CA ALA A 4 -9.70 1.57 9.19
C ALA A 4 -9.41 3.09 9.17
N VAL A 5 -9.42 3.73 7.98
CA VAL A 5 -9.33 5.21 7.90
C VAL A 5 -10.54 5.88 8.57
N ALA A 6 -11.75 5.36 8.37
CA ALA A 6 -12.95 5.88 9.04
C ALA A 6 -12.88 5.74 10.57
N GLU A 7 -12.17 4.74 11.07
CA GLU A 7 -11.89 4.53 12.50
C GLU A 7 -10.67 5.34 13.01
N GLY A 8 -10.09 6.21 12.18
CA GLY A 8 -8.95 7.05 12.56
C GLY A 8 -7.62 6.31 12.63
N LEU A 9 -7.48 5.20 11.91
CA LEU A 9 -6.24 4.41 11.81
C LEU A 9 -5.46 4.76 10.53
N ALA A 10 -4.14 4.76 10.68
CA ALA A 10 -3.21 4.66 9.55
C ALA A 10 -3.24 3.23 9.00
N VAL A 11 -3.18 3.12 7.67
CA VAL A 11 -3.17 1.84 6.95
C VAL A 11 -2.09 1.88 5.89
N HIS A 12 -1.09 0.99 6.01
CA HIS A 12 -0.01 0.90 5.04
C HIS A 12 0.14 -0.53 4.52
N PRO A 13 -0.38 -0.82 3.30
CA PRO A 13 -0.08 -2.07 2.61
C PRO A 13 1.38 -2.07 2.16
N ILE A 14 2.10 -3.15 2.42
CA ILE A 14 3.48 -3.37 2.00
C ILE A 14 3.63 -4.72 1.28
N ALA A 15 4.55 -4.74 0.31
CA ALA A 15 4.94 -5.94 -0.44
C ALA A 15 6.40 -6.34 -0.19
N GLY A 16 7.20 -5.50 0.47
CA GLY A 16 8.61 -5.77 0.76
C GLY A 16 8.81 -6.63 2.00
N PHE A 17 8.40 -7.90 1.95
CA PHE A 17 8.57 -8.88 3.05
C PHE A 17 8.97 -10.26 2.50
N ASP A 18 9.48 -11.13 3.38
CA ASP A 18 9.75 -12.53 3.05
C ASP A 18 8.47 -13.36 3.21
N GLU A 19 7.80 -13.61 2.08
CA GLU A 19 6.56 -14.37 2.04
C GLU A 19 6.76 -15.82 2.52
N LYS A 20 7.85 -16.47 2.13
CA LYS A 20 8.10 -17.87 2.50
C LYS A 20 8.27 -18.02 4.01
N TYR A 21 9.04 -17.12 4.61
CA TYR A 21 9.20 -17.04 6.05
C TYR A 21 7.85 -16.82 6.76
N LEU A 22 7.01 -15.94 6.23
CA LEU A 22 5.72 -15.61 6.81
C LEU A 22 4.72 -16.79 6.71
N ILE A 23 4.67 -17.47 5.56
CA ILE A 23 3.83 -18.66 5.35
C ILE A 23 4.19 -19.75 6.36
N ASP A 24 5.48 -20.06 6.50
CA ASP A 24 5.97 -21.04 7.48
C ASP A 24 5.62 -20.63 8.91
N ARG A 25 5.95 -19.39 9.28
CA ARG A 25 5.83 -18.91 10.66
C ARG A 25 4.39 -18.77 11.15
N LEU A 26 3.46 -18.43 10.25
CA LEU A 26 2.04 -18.26 10.54
C LEU A 26 1.22 -19.53 10.25
N GLY A 27 1.85 -20.60 9.74
CA GLY A 27 1.17 -21.84 9.42
C GLY A 27 0.14 -21.71 8.29
N ILE A 28 0.43 -20.85 7.30
CA ILE A 28 -0.45 -20.67 6.14
C ILE A 28 -0.38 -21.95 5.29
N PRO A 29 -1.52 -22.55 4.87
CA PRO A 29 -1.49 -23.78 4.10
C PRO A 29 -0.77 -23.63 2.76
N THR A 30 -0.21 -24.74 2.27
CA THR A 30 0.44 -24.78 0.96
C THR A 30 -0.54 -24.44 -0.16
N GLY A 31 -0.07 -23.66 -1.15
CA GLY A 31 -0.89 -23.22 -2.29
C GLY A 31 -1.60 -21.87 -2.08
N TYR A 32 -1.54 -21.28 -0.89
CA TYR A 32 -1.98 -19.90 -0.67
C TYR A 32 -0.83 -18.92 -0.92
N HIS A 33 -1.18 -17.78 -1.50
CA HIS A 33 -0.29 -16.65 -1.72
C HIS A 33 -0.65 -15.50 -0.76
N VAL A 34 0.36 -14.83 -0.23
CA VAL A 34 0.22 -13.64 0.61
C VAL A 34 0.65 -12.41 -0.21
N PRO A 35 -0.29 -11.72 -0.88
CA PRO A 35 0.06 -10.64 -1.80
C PRO A 35 0.46 -9.34 -1.09
N VAL A 36 0.09 -9.20 0.18
CA VAL A 36 0.27 -7.96 0.93
C VAL A 36 0.31 -8.24 2.42
N MET A 37 1.18 -7.51 3.13
CA MET A 37 1.11 -7.37 4.58
C MET A 37 0.60 -5.96 4.88
N VAL A 38 -0.34 -5.83 5.81
CA VAL A 38 -0.96 -4.53 6.14
C VAL A 38 -0.50 -4.10 7.53
N VAL A 39 0.20 -2.97 7.60
CA VAL A 39 0.52 -2.32 8.87
C VAL A 39 -0.66 -1.42 9.27
N LEU A 40 -1.13 -1.58 10.50
CA LEU A 40 -2.27 -0.84 11.07
C LEU A 40 -1.85 -0.21 12.40
N GLY A 41 -2.31 1.01 12.66
CA GLY A 41 -2.10 1.66 13.95
C GLY A 41 -2.61 3.10 13.99
N HIS A 42 -2.59 3.71 15.17
CA HIS A 42 -2.84 5.14 15.30
C HIS A 42 -1.63 5.95 14.87
N TYR A 43 -1.87 7.11 14.26
CA TYR A 43 -0.82 8.09 14.00
C TYR A 43 -0.16 8.51 15.32
N LYS A 44 1.17 8.47 15.33
CA LYS A 44 1.99 9.04 16.41
C LYS A 44 2.93 10.09 15.82
N PRO A 45 3.45 11.02 16.64
CA PRO A 45 4.52 11.91 16.22
C PRO A 45 5.66 11.11 15.59
N PHE A 46 6.29 11.65 14.55
CA PHE A 46 7.27 10.95 13.70
C PHE A 46 8.62 10.62 14.37
N SER A 47 8.67 10.58 15.71
CA SER A 47 9.82 10.14 16.47
C SER A 47 10.20 8.71 16.07
N GLY A 48 11.38 8.55 15.48
CA GLY A 48 11.91 7.25 15.02
C GLY A 48 11.81 7.01 13.51
N LEU A 49 11.23 7.93 12.74
CA LEU A 49 11.28 7.90 11.28
C LEU A 49 12.58 8.52 10.75
N LYS A 50 13.05 8.01 9.61
CA LYS A 50 14.13 8.63 8.83
C LYS A 50 13.62 9.90 8.14
N GLU A 51 14.50 10.82 7.80
CA GLU A 51 14.15 12.11 7.16
C GLU A 51 13.28 11.92 5.91
N TRP A 52 13.67 11.05 4.99
CA TRP A 52 12.90 10.78 3.77
C TRP A 52 11.50 10.20 4.05
N GLN A 53 11.31 9.48 5.17
CA GLN A 53 10.00 8.97 5.58
C GLN A 53 9.13 10.12 6.07
N ILE A 54 9.69 11.02 6.89
CA ILE A 54 9.00 12.23 7.36
C ILE A 54 8.57 13.10 6.16
N GLU A 55 9.47 13.34 5.21
CA GLU A 55 9.16 14.10 3.99
C GLU A 55 8.00 13.48 3.21
N SER A 56 7.99 12.15 3.08
CA SER A 56 6.93 11.44 2.35
C SER A 56 5.56 11.48 3.02
N GLU A 57 5.50 11.55 4.36
CA GLU A 57 4.25 11.66 5.11
C GLU A 57 3.52 12.98 4.84
N TYR A 58 4.27 14.05 4.56
CA TYR A 58 3.72 15.37 4.23
C TYR A 58 3.53 15.61 2.74
N LYS A 59 4.11 14.77 1.88
CA LYS A 59 4.06 14.99 0.43
C LYS A 59 2.64 14.83 -0.10
N VAL A 60 2.21 15.78 -0.93
CA VAL A 60 0.93 15.68 -1.65
C VAL A 60 0.97 14.45 -2.56
N ARG A 61 -0.14 13.73 -2.58
CA ARG A 61 -0.28 12.49 -3.36
C ARG A 61 -0.33 12.79 -4.86
N GLU A 62 0.73 12.42 -5.57
CA GLU A 62 0.81 12.55 -7.03
C GLU A 62 0.15 11.33 -7.71
N ARG A 63 -0.62 11.58 -8.78
CA ARG A 63 -1.30 10.54 -9.57
C ARG A 63 -1.12 10.83 -11.05
N LYS A 64 -1.10 9.77 -11.86
CA LYS A 64 -1.26 9.90 -13.31
C LYS A 64 -2.60 10.56 -13.62
N ALA A 65 -2.64 11.36 -14.69
CA ALA A 65 -3.87 11.99 -15.15
C ALA A 65 -4.90 10.93 -15.57
N LEU A 66 -6.19 11.21 -15.40
CA LEU A 66 -7.26 10.22 -15.58
C LEU A 66 -7.29 9.65 -17.01
N ASP A 67 -7.09 10.51 -18.00
CA ASP A 67 -7.01 10.19 -19.42
C ASP A 67 -5.83 9.27 -19.78
N SER A 68 -4.77 9.26 -18.98
CA SER A 68 -3.63 8.34 -19.16
C SER A 68 -3.85 6.93 -18.60
N VAL A 69 -4.93 6.72 -17.83
CA VAL A 69 -5.25 5.42 -17.20
C VAL A 69 -6.64 4.90 -17.55
N ALA A 70 -7.50 5.73 -18.17
CA ALA A 70 -8.85 5.37 -18.56
C ALA A 70 -9.16 5.82 -20.00
N ASN A 71 -9.60 4.89 -20.84
CA ASN A 71 -10.08 5.15 -22.19
C ASN A 71 -11.55 4.70 -22.31
N PHE A 72 -12.44 5.67 -22.52
CA PHE A 72 -13.88 5.42 -22.61
C PHE A 72 -14.37 5.01 -24.01
N ALA A 73 -13.49 4.99 -25.01
CA ALA A 73 -13.82 4.51 -26.36
C ALA A 73 -13.83 2.97 -26.46
N GLY A 74 -13.51 2.25 -25.37
CA GLY A 74 -13.48 0.78 -25.34
C GLY A 74 -12.28 0.17 -26.07
N ILE A 75 -11.27 0.97 -26.40
CA ILE A 75 -10.06 0.55 -27.10
C ILE A 75 -8.85 0.83 -26.20
N PHE A 76 -7.91 -0.11 -26.16
CA PHE A 76 -6.64 0.10 -25.50
C PHE A 76 -5.76 1.04 -26.34
N SER A 77 -5.59 2.28 -25.91
CA SER A 77 -4.66 3.23 -26.53
C SER A 77 -3.24 2.94 -26.06
N GLN A 78 -2.30 2.72 -26.98
CA GLN A 78 -0.88 2.48 -26.66
C GLN A 78 -0.12 3.73 -26.16
N ASN A 79 -0.84 4.79 -25.75
CA ASN A 79 -0.25 6.02 -25.25
C ASN A 79 0.03 5.85 -23.74
N PHE A 80 1.20 5.30 -23.40
CA PHE A 80 1.69 5.17 -22.02
C PHE A 80 2.83 6.13 -21.71
#